data_AF-A0AAD1B380-F1
#
_entry.id   AF-A0AAD1B380-F1
#
_cell.length_a   1.000
_cell.length_b   1.000
_cell.length_c   1.000
_cell.angle_alpha   90.00
_cell.angle_beta   90.00
_cell.angle_gamma   90.00
#
_symmetry.space_group_name_H-M   'P 1'
#
loop_
_entity.id
_entity.type
_entity.pdbx_description
1 polymer ?
#
loop_
_entity_poly.entity_id
_entity_poly.type
_entity_poly.pdbx_seq_one_letter_code
_entity_poly.pdbx_strand_id
1 'polypeptide(L)'
;MVSKSKLFSKLDSLENELRERLVPHLEKAAEGKNDLVFCVKGYHSIHSLRSYSDETTEELVGIGAQILSLKEKLNEPSEGSIAERICWYCHEWANTENHHRKSAQGLAQQFLSEIEQKT
;
A
#
# COMPACT_ATOMS: atom_id res chain seq x y z
N MET A 1 25.10 1.56 -19.13
CA MET A 1 25.00 1.21 -17.69
C MET A 1 24.24 2.33 -17.00
N VAL A 2 23.04 2.07 -16.46
CA VAL A 2 22.39 3.06 -15.59
C VAL A 2 23.19 3.09 -14.30
N SER A 3 23.75 4.25 -13.96
CA SER A 3 24.52 4.41 -12.72
C SER A 3 23.63 4.06 -11.53
N LYS A 4 24.10 3.18 -10.63
CA LYS A 4 23.34 2.75 -9.42
C LYS A 4 22.78 3.93 -8.64
N SER A 5 23.52 5.04 -8.58
CA SER A 5 23.09 6.31 -7.99
C SER A 5 21.77 6.85 -8.55
N LYS A 6 21.52 6.74 -9.86
CA LYS A 6 20.24 7.16 -10.46
C LYS A 6 19.08 6.25 -10.05
N LEU A 7 19.35 4.97 -9.82
CA LEU A 7 18.34 4.01 -9.36
C LEU A 7 17.98 4.25 -7.90
N PHE A 8 18.96 4.54 -7.03
CA PHE A 8 18.70 4.95 -5.65
C PHE A 8 17.91 6.25 -5.57
N SER A 9 18.29 7.30 -6.31
CA SER A 9 17.50 8.55 -6.32
C SER A 9 16.06 8.34 -6.81
N LYS A 10 15.85 7.42 -7.76
CA LYS A 10 14.50 7.06 -8.21
C LYS A 10 13.73 6.29 -7.14
N LEU A 11 14.39 5.39 -6.42
CA LEU A 11 13.82 4.66 -5.30
C LEU A 11 13.35 5.64 -4.21
N ASP A 12 14.21 6.55 -3.77
CA ASP A 12 13.89 7.56 -2.75
C ASP A 12 12.71 8.44 -3.18
N SER A 13 12.71 8.88 -4.45
CA SER A 13 11.61 9.68 -5.01
C SER A 13 10.27 8.94 -4.98
N LEU A 14 10.26 7.64 -5.32
CA LEU A 14 9.05 6.84 -5.32
C LEU A 14 8.58 6.52 -3.90
N GLU A 15 9.49 6.25 -2.97
CA GLU A 15 9.15 6.01 -1.56
C GLU A 15 8.54 7.26 -0.91
N ASN A 16 9.09 8.45 -1.21
CA ASN A 16 8.51 9.71 -0.77
C ASN A 16 7.13 9.95 -1.39
N GLU A 17 6.99 9.77 -2.71
CA GLU A 17 5.70 9.93 -3.39
C GLU A 17 4.64 8.97 -2.82
N LEU A 18 5.01 7.70 -2.61
CA LEU A 18 4.13 6.71 -2.01
C LEU A 18 3.66 7.18 -0.63
N ARG A 19 4.58 7.62 0.23
CA ARG A 19 4.27 8.07 1.58
C ARG A 19 3.37 9.30 1.58
N GLU A 20 3.73 10.34 0.83
CA GLU A 20 3.00 11.62 0.80
C GLU A 20 1.56 11.45 0.31
N ARG A 21 1.32 10.53 -0.62
CA ARG A 21 -0.02 10.25 -1.14
C ARG A 21 -0.79 9.25 -0.30
N LEU A 22 -0.12 8.26 0.30
CA LEU A 22 -0.74 7.22 1.11
C LEU A 22 -1.23 7.72 2.46
N VAL A 23 -0.43 8.51 3.18
CA VAL A 23 -0.79 9.01 4.53
C VAL A 23 -2.14 9.74 4.55
N PRO A 24 -2.39 10.78 3.73
CA PRO A 24 -3.68 11.48 3.75
C PRO A 24 -4.84 10.61 3.25
N HIS A 25 -4.56 9.57 2.46
CA HIS A 25 -5.57 8.62 2.03
C HIS A 25 -5.97 7.66 3.16
N LEU A 26 -4.99 7.18 3.94
CA LEU A 26 -5.21 6.37 5.13
C LEU A 26 -5.89 7.18 6.26
N GLU A 27 -5.54 8.44 6.45
CA GLU A 27 -6.18 9.31 7.44
C GLU A 27 -7.69 9.43 7.19
N LYS A 28 -8.09 9.65 5.94
CA LYS A 28 -9.51 9.67 5.55
C LYS A 28 -10.20 8.35 5.86
N ALA A 29 -9.53 7.22 5.61
CA ALA A 29 -10.08 5.91 5.95
C ALA A 29 -10.18 5.66 7.46
N ALA A 30 -9.18 6.11 8.23
CA ALA A 30 -9.13 6.03 9.69
C ALA A 30 -10.23 6.89 10.37
N GLU A 31 -10.69 7.94 9.69
CA GLU A 31 -11.87 8.75 10.07
C GLU A 31 -13.20 8.12 9.64
N GLY A 32 -13.18 6.98 8.93
CA GLY A 32 -14.38 6.32 8.40
C GLY A 32 -14.95 6.98 7.14
N LYS A 33 -14.17 7.84 6.45
CA LYS A 33 -14.58 8.51 5.21
C LYS A 33 -14.30 7.69 3.95
N ASN A 34 -13.58 6.58 4.07
CA ASN A 34 -13.31 5.65 2.96
C ASN A 34 -13.25 4.19 3.45
N ASP A 35 -14.35 3.46 3.31
CA ASP A 35 -14.44 2.04 3.65
C ASP A 35 -13.85 1.11 2.58
N LEU A 36 -13.56 1.65 1.39
CA LEU A 36 -13.03 0.91 0.24
C LEU A 36 -11.55 1.23 -0.02
N VAL A 37 -10.87 1.90 0.92
CA VAL A 37 -9.45 2.31 0.80
C VAL A 37 -8.52 1.15 0.43
N PHE A 38 -8.83 -0.09 0.81
CA PHE A 38 -8.00 -1.26 0.49
C PHE A 38 -8.58 -2.11 -0.64
N CYS A 39 -9.59 -1.61 -1.35
CA CYS A 39 -10.26 -2.30 -2.44
C CYS A 39 -9.50 -2.11 -3.75
N VAL A 40 -8.58 -3.04 -4.04
CA VAL A 40 -7.72 -3.03 -5.23
C VAL A 40 -8.08 -4.22 -6.14
N LYS A 41 -8.18 -3.98 -7.46
CA LYS A 41 -8.36 -5.07 -8.43
C LYS A 41 -7.17 -6.04 -8.39
N GLY A 42 -7.47 -7.34 -8.40
CA GLY A 42 -6.47 -8.41 -8.37
C GLY A 42 -6.19 -9.00 -6.98
N TYR A 43 -6.54 -8.30 -5.90
CA TYR A 43 -6.41 -8.82 -4.53
C TYR A 43 -7.69 -9.51 -4.01
N HIS A 44 -8.83 -9.32 -4.69
CA HIS A 44 -10.14 -9.84 -4.28
C HIS A 44 -10.61 -10.99 -5.18
N SER A 45 -10.98 -12.13 -4.59
CA SER A 45 -11.54 -13.29 -5.30
C SER A 45 -13.06 -13.20 -5.54
N ILE A 46 -13.74 -12.17 -4.98
CA ILE A 46 -15.19 -12.09 -5.00
C ILE A 46 -15.67 -11.37 -6.27
N HIS A 47 -16.38 -12.12 -7.11
CA HIS A 47 -16.95 -11.66 -8.39
C HIS A 47 -17.86 -10.42 -8.30
N SER A 48 -18.35 -10.03 -7.11
CA SER A 48 -19.25 -8.87 -6.92
C SER A 48 -18.54 -7.52 -6.71
N LEU A 49 -17.25 -7.50 -6.35
CA LEU A 49 -16.48 -6.27 -6.11
C LEU A 49 -15.68 -5.81 -7.34
N ARG A 50 -15.74 -6.53 -8.48
CA ARG A 50 -15.00 -6.20 -9.71
C ARG A 50 -15.27 -4.78 -10.25
N SER A 51 -16.38 -4.16 -9.88
CA SER A 51 -16.79 -2.84 -10.36
C SER A 51 -16.39 -1.69 -9.43
N TYR A 52 -15.98 -1.96 -8.19
CA TYR A 52 -15.59 -0.95 -7.22
C TYR A 52 -14.13 -1.17 -6.84
N SER A 53 -13.29 -0.21 -7.18
CA SER A 53 -11.93 -0.15 -6.66
C SER A 53 -11.59 1.28 -6.33
N ASP A 54 -10.72 1.45 -5.35
CA ASP A 54 -10.17 2.75 -5.03
C ASP A 54 -9.02 3.02 -6.02
N GLU A 55 -9.29 3.90 -7.00
CA GLU A 55 -8.31 4.28 -8.03
C GLU A 55 -7.03 4.85 -7.40
N THR A 56 -7.15 5.54 -6.25
CA THR A 56 -5.98 6.08 -5.55
C THR A 56 -5.13 4.94 -5.01
N THR A 57 -5.73 3.95 -4.36
CA THR A 57 -4.99 2.80 -3.85
C THR A 57 -4.44 1.91 -4.96
N GLU A 58 -5.13 1.77 -6.10
CA GLU A 58 -4.57 1.08 -7.27
C GLU A 58 -3.28 1.74 -7.76
N GLU A 59 -3.26 3.07 -7.86
CA GLU A 59 -2.05 3.82 -8.20
C GLU A 59 -0.95 3.66 -7.15
N LEU A 60 -1.30 3.72 -5.85
CA LEU A 60 -0.34 3.57 -4.76
C LEU A 60 0.27 2.16 -4.72
N VAL A 61 -0.53 1.12 -4.98
CA VAL A 61 -0.03 -0.26 -5.13
C VAL A 61 0.85 -0.37 -6.37
N GLY A 62 0.52 0.32 -7.46
CA GLY A 62 1.37 0.43 -8.65
C GLY A 62 2.74 1.06 -8.36
N ILE A 63 2.78 2.12 -7.55
CA ILE A 63 4.03 2.73 -7.08
C ILE A 63 4.78 1.75 -6.16
N GLY A 64 4.07 1.08 -5.24
CA GLY A 64 4.63 0.04 -4.37
C GLY A 64 5.31 -1.09 -5.16
N ALA A 65 4.66 -1.61 -6.19
CA ALA A 65 5.24 -2.65 -7.06
C ALA A 65 6.51 -2.17 -7.78
N GLN A 66 6.56 -0.90 -8.20
CA GLN A 66 7.77 -0.30 -8.78
C GLN A 66 8.91 -0.19 -7.76
N ILE A 67 8.60 0.21 -6.53
CA ILE A 67 9.56 0.26 -5.41
C ILE A 67 10.14 -1.12 -5.13
N LEU A 68 9.28 -2.13 -4.97
CA LEU A 68 9.70 -3.52 -4.72
C LEU A 68 10.62 -4.04 -5.84
N SER A 69 10.23 -3.79 -7.09
CA SER A 69 11.04 -4.14 -8.27
C SER A 69 12.38 -3.41 -8.32
N LEU A 70 12.45 -2.17 -7.84
CA LEU A 70 13.69 -1.39 -7.77
C LEU A 70 14.58 -1.89 -6.62
N LYS A 71 14.01 -2.21 -5.46
CA LYS A 71 14.74 -2.78 -4.33
C LYS A 71 15.37 -4.12 -4.69
N GLU A 72 14.62 -5.00 -5.36
CA GLU A 72 15.15 -6.28 -5.86
C GLU A 72 16.35 -6.06 -6.81
N LYS A 73 16.23 -5.11 -7.77
CA LYS A 73 17.33 -4.76 -8.68
C LYS A 73 18.55 -4.18 -7.99
N LEU A 74 18.35 -3.50 -6.86
CA LEU A 74 19.41 -2.90 -6.04
C LEU A 74 19.94 -3.87 -4.97
N ASN A 75 19.31 -5.04 -4.82
CA ASN A 75 19.57 -6.01 -3.75
C ASN A 75 19.35 -5.42 -2.34
N GLU A 76 18.35 -4.54 -2.22
CA GLU A 76 17.88 -3.93 -0.99
C GLU A 76 16.70 -4.71 -0.40
N PRO A 77 16.59 -4.83 0.94
CA PRO A 77 15.46 -5.51 1.57
C PRO A 77 14.17 -4.70 1.39
N SER A 78 13.10 -5.39 1.01
CA SER A 78 11.74 -4.85 0.93
C SER A 78 10.90 -5.09 2.18
N GLU A 79 11.36 -5.98 3.07
CA GLU A 79 10.65 -6.37 4.28
C GLU A 79 10.38 -5.17 5.19
N GLY A 80 9.12 -5.00 5.56
CA GLY A 80 8.65 -3.91 6.38
C GLY A 80 8.61 -2.55 5.66
N SER A 81 8.88 -2.47 4.36
CA SER A 81 8.72 -1.21 3.63
C SER A 81 7.25 -0.83 3.47
N ILE A 82 6.96 0.47 3.33
CA ILE A 82 5.60 0.96 3.07
C ILE A 82 4.99 0.30 1.82
N ALA A 83 5.83 0.07 0.80
CA ALA A 83 5.46 -0.61 -0.45
C ALA A 83 5.05 -2.08 -0.25
N GLU A 84 5.67 -2.81 0.69
CA GLU A 84 5.22 -4.15 1.04
C GLU A 84 3.94 -4.11 1.88
N ARG A 85 3.90 -3.21 2.88
CA ARG A 85 2.76 -3.11 3.80
C ARG A 85 1.47 -2.74 3.09
N ILE A 86 1.47 -1.83 2.12
CA ILE A 86 0.25 -1.49 1.36
C ILE A 86 -0.33 -2.72 0.64
N CYS A 87 0.51 -3.56 0.03
CA CYS A 87 0.10 -4.81 -0.60
C CYS A 87 -0.48 -5.79 0.44
N TRP A 88 0.16 -5.88 1.61
CA TRP A 88 -0.31 -6.72 2.72
C TRP A 88 -1.68 -6.28 3.23
N TYR A 89 -1.89 -4.98 3.46
CA TYR A 89 -3.19 -4.45 3.91
C TYR A 89 -4.30 -4.61 2.88
N CYS A 90 -3.98 -4.47 1.59
CA CYS A 90 -4.93 -4.78 0.51
C CYS A 90 -5.33 -6.26 0.53
N HIS A 91 -4.38 -7.17 0.77
CA HIS A 91 -4.66 -8.58 0.89
C HIS A 91 -5.46 -8.92 2.16
N GLU A 92 -5.10 -8.33 3.30
CA GLU A 92 -5.77 -8.57 4.59
C GLU A 92 -7.22 -8.08 4.57
N TRP A 93 -7.48 -6.92 3.96
CA TRP A 93 -8.86 -6.43 3.78
C TRP A 93 -9.67 -7.33 2.83
N ALA A 94 -9.03 -7.86 1.78
CA ALA A 94 -9.63 -8.76 0.81
C ALA A 94 -9.97 -10.15 1.39
N ASN A 95 -9.24 -10.58 2.42
CA ASN A 95 -9.40 -11.90 3.01
C ASN A 95 -10.74 -12.02 3.76
N THR A 96 -11.68 -12.75 3.16
CA THR A 96 -13.03 -12.96 3.70
C THR A 96 -13.16 -14.16 4.64
N GLU A 97 -12.12 -14.98 4.77
CA GLU A 97 -12.11 -16.12 5.69
C GLU A 97 -11.77 -15.69 7.13
N ASN A 98 -11.27 -14.45 7.30
CA ASN A 98 -11.01 -13.89 8.61
C ASN A 98 -12.33 -13.39 9.24
N HIS A 99 -12.93 -14.23 10.09
CA HIS A 99 -14.17 -13.94 10.84
C HIS A 99 -14.09 -12.65 11.70
N HIS A 100 -12.89 -12.11 11.91
CA HIS A 100 -12.61 -10.85 12.58
C HIS A 100 -12.17 -9.76 11.60
N ARG A 101 -12.87 -9.62 10.47
CA ARG A 101 -12.56 -8.62 9.46
C ARG A 101 -12.42 -7.26 10.13
N LYS A 102 -11.18 -6.77 10.27
CA LYS A 102 -10.93 -5.42 10.76
C LYS A 102 -11.57 -4.50 9.73
N SER A 103 -12.37 -3.54 10.21
CA SER A 103 -12.92 -2.51 9.33
C SER A 103 -11.79 -1.83 8.57
N ALA A 104 -12.07 -1.29 7.38
CA ALA A 104 -11.08 -0.52 6.64
C ALA A 104 -10.48 0.59 7.51
N GLN A 105 -11.31 1.20 8.36
CA GLN A 105 -10.90 2.12 9.41
C GLN A 105 -9.84 1.54 10.36
N GLY A 106 -10.08 0.36 10.94
CA GLY A 106 -9.15 -0.27 11.88
C GLY A 106 -7.83 -0.69 11.22
N LEU A 107 -7.87 -1.15 9.97
CA LEU A 107 -6.67 -1.43 9.18
C LEU A 107 -5.90 -0.15 8.85
N ALA A 108 -6.59 0.93 8.49
CA ALA A 108 -5.97 2.22 8.20
C ALA A 108 -5.30 2.82 9.43
N GLN A 109 -5.95 2.77 10.60
CA GLN A 109 -5.35 3.19 11.87
C GLN A 109 -4.10 2.38 12.21
N GLN A 110 -4.16 1.04 12.06
CA GLN A 110 -3.00 0.19 12.28
C GLN A 110 -1.86 0.56 11.33
N PHE A 111 -2.17 0.80 10.05
CA PHE A 111 -1.17 1.13 9.05
C PHE A 111 -0.52 2.49 9.34
N LEU A 112 -1.31 3.51 9.71
CA LEU A 112 -0.79 4.82 10.12
C LEU A 112 0.13 4.70 11.33
N SER A 113 -0.26 3.95 12.37
CA SER A 113 0.58 3.73 13.54
C SER A 113 1.91 3.06 13.19
N GLU A 114 1.93 2.13 12.23
CA GLU A 114 3.17 1.48 11.78
C GLU A 114 4.07 2.43 10.98
N ILE A 115 3.50 3.36 10.20
CA ILE A 115 4.26 4.39 9.48
C ILE A 115 4.87 5.39 10.46
N GLU A 116 4.12 5.80 11.48
CA GLU A 116 4.59 6.71 12.53
C GLU A 116 5.68 6.10 13.39
N GLN A 117 5.59 4.81 13.76
CA GLN A 117 6.60 4.12 14.57
C GLN A 117 7.91 3.83 13.81
N LYS A 118 7.90 3.90 12.47
CA LYS A 118 9.09 3.69 11.63
C LYS A 118 9.80 5.00 11.23
N THR A 119 9.28 6.15 11.68
CA THR A 119 9.91 7.48 11.48
C THR A 119 10.67 7.87 12.74
#